data_AF-A0A661W2A6-F1
#
_entry.id   AF-A0A661W2A6-F1
#
_cell.length_a   1.000
_cell.length_b   1.000
_cell.length_c   1.000
_cell.angle_alpha   90.00
_cell.angle_beta   90.00
_cell.angle_gamma   90.00
#
_symmetry.space_group_name_H-M   'P 1'
#
loop_
_entity.id
_entity.type
_entity.pdbx_description
1 polymer ?
#
loop_
_entity_poly.entity_id
_entity_poly.type
_entity_poly.pdbx_seq_one_letter_code
_entity_poly.pdbx_strand_id
1 'polypeptide(L)' 'MVSERELLKYDRQIMMPGWGEEGQEKLKRARVVVAGLGGLG' A
#
# COMPACT_ATOMS: atom_id res chain seq x y z
N MET A 1 -10.55 3.11 4.38
CA MET A 1 -10.25 2.62 5.74
C MET A 1 -9.66 1.24 5.64
N VAL A 2 -8.53 1.03 6.31
CA VAL A 2 -7.76 -0.20 6.24
C VAL A 2 -8.50 -1.16 7.16
N SER A 3 -8.90 -2.31 6.64
CA SER A 3 -9.60 -3.30 7.46
C SER A 3 -8.64 -3.89 8.50
N GLU A 4 -9.14 -4.47 9.58
CA GLU A 4 -8.31 -5.14 10.59
C GLU A 4 -7.37 -6.19 10.00
N ARG A 5 -7.87 -6.96 9.01
CA ARG A 5 -7.06 -7.93 8.28
C ARG A 5 -5.92 -7.26 7.51
N GLU A 6 -6.17 -6.09 6.92
CA GLU A 6 -5.16 -5.34 6.19
C GLU A 6 -4.16 -4.65 7.14
N LEU A 7 -4.59 -4.20 8.32
CA LEU A 7 -3.70 -3.68 9.36
C LEU A 7 -2.68 -4.76 9.76
N LEU A 8 -3.14 -5.98 10.04
CA LEU A 8 -2.26 -7.12 10.31
C LEU A 8 -1.34 -7.48 9.13
N LYS A 9 -1.86 -7.42 7.90
CA LYS A 9 -1.09 -7.74 6.68
C LYS A 9 0.01 -6.70 6.39
N TYR A 10 -0.28 -5.42 6.62
CA TYR A 10 0.59 -4.30 6.26
C TYR A 10 1.29 -3.66 7.46
N ASP A 11 1.23 -4.28 8.63
CA ASP A 11 1.78 -3.80 9.90
C ASP A 11 3.22 -3.25 9.76
N ARG A 12 4.10 -4.00 9.09
CA ARG A 12 5.49 -3.57 8.84
C ARG A 12 5.61 -2.31 7.98
N GLN A 13 4.75 -2.11 6.99
CA GLN A 13 4.74 -0.88 6.19
C GLN A 13 4.19 0.29 7.00
N ILE A 14 3.12 0.06 7.76
CA ILE A 14 2.46 1.09 8.58
C ILE A 14 3.41 1.62 9.67
N MET A 15 4.23 0.76 10.27
CA MET A 15 5.23 1.14 11.28
C MET A 15 6.38 1.99 10.71
N MET A 16 6.55 2.09 9.39
CA MET A 16 7.65 2.87 8.82
C MET A 16 7.47 4.37 9.08
N PRO A 17 8.53 5.07 9.56
CA PRO A 17 8.49 6.52 9.72
C PRO A 17 8.04 7.22 8.43
N GLY A 18 7.02 8.08 8.53
CA GLY A 18 6.48 8.82 7.39
C GLY A 18 5.46 8.06 6.53
N TRP A 19 5.11 6.81 6.88
CA TRP A 19 4.07 6.05 6.19
C TRP A 19 2.75 6.08 6.97
N GLY A 20 2.69 5.38 8.11
CA GLY A 20 1.50 5.29 8.95
C GLY A 20 0.28 4.66 8.25
N GLU A 21 -0.85 4.66 8.94
CA GLU A 21 -2.12 4.21 8.36
C GLU A 21 -2.59 5.13 7.21
N GLU A 22 -2.28 6.43 7.29
CA GLU A 22 -2.64 7.41 6.25
C GLU A 22 -1.95 7.08 4.91
N GLY A 23 -0.65 6.77 4.94
CA GLY A 23 0.09 6.33 3.76
C GLY A 23 -0.48 5.06 3.16
N GLN A 24 -0.84 4.09 4.01
CA GLN A 24 -1.46 2.85 3.55
C GLN A 24 -2.85 3.08 2.94
N GLU A 25 -3.62 3.99 3.52
CA GLU A 25 -4.91 4.39 3.00
C GLU A 25 -4.81 5.10 1.65
N LYS A 26 -3.81 5.96 1.49
CA LYS A 26 -3.53 6.62 0.22
C LYS A 26 -3.16 5.61 -0.85
N LEU A 27 -2.30 4.63 -0.53
CA LEU A 27 -1.94 3.54 -1.44
C LEU A 27 -3.16 2.69 -1.82
N LYS A 28 -4.00 2.32 -0.85
CA LYS A 28 -5.23 1.52 -1.07
C LYS A 28 -6.21 2.20 -2.04
N ARG A 29 -6.30 3.54 -2.00
CA ARG A 29 -7.15 4.31 -2.92
C ARG A 29 -6.47 4.65 -4.24
N ALA A 30 -5.16 4.50 -4.34
CA ALA A 30 -4.42 4.82 -5.54
C ALA A 30 -4.79 3.87 -6.69
N ARG A 31 -4.72 4.38 -7.91
CA ARG A 31 -4.82 3.60 -9.14
C ARG A 31 -3.54 3.83 -9.94
N VAL A 32 -2.87 2.75 -10.33
CA VAL A 32 -1.62 2.79 -11.08
C VAL A 32 -1.80 1.99 -12.36
N VAL A 33 -1.32 2.52 -13.48
CA VAL A 33 -1.25 1.81 -14.75
C VAL A 33 0.18 1.33 -14.93
N VAL A 34 0.34 0.04 -15.20
CA VAL A 34 1.62 -0.53 -15.65
C VAL A 34 1.52 -0.75 -17.16
N ALA A 35 2.26 0.05 -17.93
CA ALA A 35 2.26 0.00 -19.38
C ALA A 35 3.38 -0.92 -19.88
N GLY A 36 3.00 -2.16 -20.20
CA GLY A 36 3.92 -3.22 -20.62
C GLY A 36 4.29 -4.14 -19.46
N LEU A 37 4.13 -5.45 -19.67
CA LEU A 37 4.35 -6.51 -18.67
C LEU A 37 5.49 -7.44 -19.10
N GLY A 38 6.65 -6.82 -19.38
CA GLY A 38 7.90 -7.53 -19.68
C GLY A 38 8.68 -7.87 -18.42
N GLY A 39 10.00 -7.96 -18.49
CA GLY A 39 10.83 -8.29 -17.31
C GLY A 39 10.88 -7.24 -16.20
N LEU A 40 10.32 -6.05 -16.43
CA LEU A 40 10.31 -4.92 -15.48
C LEU A 40 8.92 -4.59 -14.92
N GLY A 41 7.85 -5.02 -15.62
CA GLY A 41 6.48 -4.59 -15.37
C GLY A 41 5.68 -5.57 -14.54
#